data_AF-A0A3R7AQ37-F1
#
_entry.id   AF-A0A3R7AQ37-F1
#
_cell.length_a   1.000
_cell.length_b   1.000
_cell.length_c   1.000
_cell.angle_alpha   90.00
_cell.angle_beta   90.00
_cell.angle_gamma   90.00
#
_symmetry.space_group_name_H-M   'P 1'
#
loop_
_entity.id
_entity.type
_entity.pdbx_description
1 polymer ?
#
loop_
_entity_poly.entity_id
_entity_poly.type
_entity_poly.pdbx_seq_one_letter_code
_entity_poly.pdbx_strand_id
1 'polypeptide(L)'
;MEWLKAAAEEIIAGIKRSIEELDMKEVEHFIKLLLEAKDKKIFIVGMGRSGFVGRAFALRLMNLGFNVYFLGETITPAAGKGDLLIAISGTGTTKIVLTASSAAKEIGATVIAITS
;
A
#
# COMPACT_ATOMS: atom_id res chain seq x y z
N MET A 1 7.33 29.65 -18.08
CA MET A 1 8.24 28.91 -17.18
C MET A 1 7.89 29.03 -15.71
N GLU A 2 7.30 30.16 -15.31
CA GLU A 2 6.78 30.43 -13.96
C GLU A 2 5.87 29.32 -13.40
N TRP A 3 4.82 28.93 -14.13
CA TRP A 3 3.87 27.90 -13.68
C TRP A 3 4.50 26.52 -13.43
N LEU A 4 5.51 26.14 -14.23
CA LEU A 4 6.22 24.88 -13.99
C LEU A 4 6.98 24.94 -12.66
N LYS A 5 7.66 26.06 -12.38
CA LYS A 5 8.41 26.23 -11.14
C LYS A 5 7.48 26.22 -9.94
N ALA A 6 6.39 26.98 -10.00
CA ALA A 6 5.38 27.01 -8.94
C ALA A 6 4.79 25.62 -8.67
N ALA A 7 4.45 24.85 -9.71
CA ALA A 7 3.94 23.49 -9.55
C ALA A 7 4.99 22.54 -8.94
N ALA A 8 6.25 22.63 -9.37
CA ALA A 8 7.33 21.81 -8.82
C ALA A 8 7.58 22.14 -7.33
N GLU A 9 7.58 23.42 -6.97
CA GLU A 9 7.73 23.89 -5.59
C GLU A 9 6.59 23.39 -4.70
N GLU A 10 5.34 23.44 -5.16
CA GLU A 10 4.20 22.90 -4.40
C GLU A 10 4.31 21.39 -4.19
N ILE A 11 4.75 20.63 -5.20
CA ILE A 11 4.96 19.18 -5.08
C ILE A 11 6.05 18.88 -4.04
N ILE A 12 7.18 19.60 -4.09
CA ILE A 12 8.29 19.42 -3.14
C ILE A 12 7.85 19.78 -1.71
N ALA A 13 7.11 20.88 -1.55
CA ALA A 13 6.53 21.27 -0.26
C ALA A 13 5.57 20.20 0.28
N GLY A 14 4.72 19.63 -0.59
CA GLY A 14 3.86 18.51 -0.25
C GLY A 14 4.63 17.29 0.24
N ILE A 15 5.70 16.89 -0.46
CA ILE A 15 6.57 15.78 -0.06
C ILE A 15 7.18 16.04 1.32
N LYS A 16 7.68 17.26 1.56
CA LYS A 16 8.29 17.64 2.83
C LYS A 16 7.28 17.55 3.98
N ARG A 17 6.07 18.10 3.82
CA ARG A 17 4.99 17.99 4.81
C ARG A 17 4.65 16.54 5.11
N SER A 18 4.48 15.71 4.09
CA SER A 18 4.16 14.29 4.28
C SER A 18 5.24 13.54 5.05
N ILE A 19 6.52 13.88 4.91
CA ILE A 19 7.61 13.25 5.68
C ILE A 19 7.59 13.73 7.14
N GLU A 20 7.33 15.01 7.37
CA GLU A 20 7.27 15.60 8.71
C GLU A 20 6.06 15.10 9.53
N GLU A 21 4.97 14.73 8.86
CA GLU A 21 3.74 14.20 9.48
C GLU A 21 3.79 12.69 9.78
N LEU A 22 4.84 11.97 9.36
CA LEU A 22 4.95 10.53 9.61
C LEU A 22 5.09 10.23 11.11
N ASP A 23 4.19 9.40 11.65
CA ASP A 23 4.44 8.75 12.92
C ASP A 23 5.41 7.58 12.72
N MET A 24 6.64 7.78 13.17
CA MET A 24 7.70 6.77 13.06
C MET A 24 7.34 5.45 13.76
N LYS A 25 6.49 5.46 14.79
CA LYS A 25 6.03 4.24 15.45
C LYS A 25 5.12 3.41 14.54
N GLU A 26 4.25 4.06 13.79
CA GLU A 26 3.39 3.39 12.81
C GLU A 26 4.22 2.82 11.65
N VAL A 27 5.25 3.56 11.20
CA VAL A 27 6.19 3.10 10.18
C VAL A 27 6.97 1.87 10.66
N GLU A 28 7.51 1.90 11.87
CA GLU A 28 8.20 0.74 12.47
C GLU A 28 7.25 -0.44 12.63
N HIS A 29 6.00 -0.20 13.04
CA HIS A 29 4.99 -1.24 13.15
C HIS A 29 4.65 -1.86 11.79
N PHE A 30 4.51 -1.04 10.75
CA PHE A 30 4.31 -1.50 9.37
C PHE A 30 5.46 -2.39 8.89
N ILE A 31 6.70 -1.95 9.11
CA ILE A 31 7.89 -2.73 8.75
C ILE A 31 7.92 -4.06 9.50
N LYS A 32 7.60 -4.06 10.80
CA LYS A 32 7.52 -5.28 11.60
C LYS A 32 6.50 -6.27 11.04
N LEU A 33 5.28 -5.81 10.74
CA LEU A 33 4.24 -6.66 10.13
C LEU A 33 4.65 -7.22 8.77
N LEU A 34 5.33 -6.42 7.95
CA LEU A 34 5.90 -6.87 6.67
C LEU A 34 6.93 -7.99 6.88
N LEU A 35 7.87 -7.81 7.82
CA LEU A 35 8.92 -8.79 8.11
C LEU A 35 8.34 -10.09 8.69
N GLU A 36 7.33 -10.00 9.56
CA GLU A 36 6.60 -11.16 10.08
C GLU A 36 5.83 -11.90 8.98
N ALA A 37 5.40 -11.20 7.92
CA ALA A 37 4.73 -11.75 6.76
C ALA A 37 5.68 -12.26 5.67
N LYS A 38 7.00 -12.38 5.91
CA LYS A 38 8.00 -12.76 4.90
C LYS A 38 7.68 -14.08 4.18
N ASP A 39 7.19 -15.08 4.91
CA ASP A 39 6.82 -16.40 4.37
C ASP A 39 5.32 -16.50 4.03
N LYS A 40 4.61 -15.37 4.00
CA LYS A 40 3.17 -15.26 3.69
C LYS A 40 2.96 -14.56 2.35
N LYS A 41 1.75 -14.63 1.81
CA LYS A 41 1.39 -13.87 0.62
C LYS A 41 1.02 -12.45 1.05
N ILE A 42 1.61 -11.48 0.39
CA ILE A 42 1.31 -10.06 0.60
C ILE A 42 0.53 -9.57 -0.62
N PHE A 43 -0.70 -9.12 -0.40
CA PHE A 43 -1.55 -8.56 -1.42
C PHE A 43 -1.52 -7.04 -1.32
N ILE A 44 -1.45 -6.35 -2.44
CA ILE A 44 -1.57 -4.89 -2.51
C ILE A 44 -2.81 -4.54 -3.32
N VAL A 45 -3.59 -3.57 -2.84
CA VAL A 45 -4.76 -3.05 -3.54
C VAL A 45 -4.78 -1.54 -3.52
N GLY A 46 -5.10 -0.94 -4.67
CA GLY A 46 -5.25 0.49 -4.84
C GLY A 46 -5.81 0.82 -6.22
N MET A 47 -6.45 1.99 -6.35
CA MET A 47 -7.06 2.42 -7.62
C MET A 47 -6.45 3.71 -8.16
N GLY A 48 -6.48 3.85 -9.49
CA GLY A 48 -5.92 5.01 -10.18
C GLY A 48 -4.46 5.23 -9.84
N ARG A 49 -4.12 6.46 -9.41
CA ARG A 49 -2.75 6.84 -9.01
C ARG A 49 -2.21 5.99 -7.85
N SER A 50 -3.04 5.69 -6.85
CA SER A 50 -2.66 4.81 -5.74
C SER A 50 -2.37 3.39 -6.22
N GLY A 51 -3.05 2.92 -7.26
CA GLY A 51 -2.76 1.63 -7.89
C GLY A 51 -1.39 1.60 -8.57
N PHE A 52 -0.99 2.66 -9.26
CA PHE A 52 0.36 2.75 -9.85
C PHE A 52 1.46 2.75 -8.79
N VAL A 53 1.30 3.54 -7.72
CA VAL A 53 2.22 3.54 -6.58
C VAL A 53 2.28 2.15 -5.94
N GLY A 54 1.12 1.51 -5.74
CA GLY A 54 1.04 0.16 -5.19
C GLY A 54 1.74 -0.90 -6.04
N ARG A 55 1.65 -0.84 -7.38
CA ARG A 55 2.38 -1.74 -8.28
C ARG A 55 3.89 -1.50 -8.22
N ALA A 56 4.33 -0.24 -8.17
CA ALA A 56 5.74 0.09 -8.00
C ALA A 56 6.28 -0.45 -6.67
N PHE A 57 5.49 -0.33 -5.60
CA PHE A 57 5.82 -0.88 -4.29
C PHE A 57 5.87 -2.42 -4.30
N ALA A 58 4.89 -3.08 -4.93
CA ALA A 58 4.89 -4.53 -5.13
C ALA A 58 6.17 -5.00 -5.83
N LEU A 59 6.60 -4.32 -6.90
CA LEU A 59 7.84 -4.66 -7.60
C LEU A 59 9.07 -4.56 -6.68
N ARG A 60 9.14 -3.53 -5.83
CA ARG A 60 10.24 -3.40 -4.86
C ARG A 60 10.22 -4.50 -3.82
N LEU A 61 9.06 -4.85 -3.27
CA LEU A 61 8.93 -5.95 -2.32
C LEU A 61 9.32 -7.30 -2.93
N MET A 62 8.90 -7.57 -4.18
CA MET A 62 9.30 -8.77 -4.91
C MET A 62 10.83 -8.84 -5.07
N ASN A 63 11.48 -7.73 -5.43
CA ASN A 63 12.94 -7.65 -5.52
C ASN A 63 13.65 -7.90 -4.17
N LEU A 64 12.97 -7.63 -3.04
CA LEU A 64 13.46 -7.91 -1.68
C LEU A 64 13.17 -9.35 -1.23
N GLY A 65 12.57 -10.18 -2.09
CA GLY A 65 12.29 -11.60 -1.83
C GLY A 65 10.95 -11.87 -1.16
N PHE A 66 10.05 -10.89 -1.06
CA PHE A 66 8.70 -11.11 -0.54
C PHE A 66 7.79 -11.75 -1.60
N ASN A 67 6.87 -12.60 -1.14
CA ASN A 67 5.85 -13.18 -2.01
C ASN A 67 4.66 -12.22 -2.14
N VAL A 68 4.70 -11.33 -3.13
CA VAL A 68 3.75 -10.21 -3.26
C VAL A 68 2.93 -10.26 -4.56
N TYR A 69 1.67 -9.85 -4.47
CA TYR A 69 0.73 -9.81 -5.57
C TYR A 69 -0.08 -8.51 -5.54
N PHE A 70 -0.47 -8.01 -6.71
CA PHE A 70 -1.37 -6.87 -6.81
C PHE A 70 -2.77 -7.37 -7.18
N LEU A 71 -3.80 -7.01 -6.39
CA LEU A 71 -5.16 -7.48 -6.64
C LEU A 71 -5.66 -7.02 -8.02
N GLY A 72 -6.24 -7.95 -8.76
CA GLY A 72 -6.73 -7.74 -10.13
C GLY A 72 -5.74 -8.14 -11.22
N GLU A 73 -4.51 -8.58 -10.89
CA GLU A 73 -3.57 -9.14 -11.85
C GLU A 73 -3.83 -10.65 -12.09
N THR A 74 -3.56 -11.12 -13.31
CA THR A 74 -3.89 -12.48 -13.78
C THR A 74 -3.27 -13.60 -12.94
N ILE A 75 -2.09 -13.38 -12.37
CA ILE A 75 -1.34 -14.41 -11.62
C ILE A 75 -1.61 -14.38 -10.11
N THR A 76 -2.61 -13.62 -9.66
CA THR A 76 -2.91 -13.46 -8.23
C THR A 76 -3.54 -14.75 -7.67
N PRO A 77 -2.90 -15.46 -6.73
CA PRO A 77 -3.46 -16.66 -6.12
C PRO A 77 -4.55 -16.30 -5.11
N ALA A 78 -5.31 -17.30 -4.65
CA ALA A 78 -6.28 -17.12 -3.59
C ALA A 78 -5.60 -16.69 -2.28
N ALA A 79 -6.19 -15.73 -1.56
CA ALA A 79 -5.77 -15.33 -0.22
C ALA A 79 -6.17 -16.38 0.83
N GLY A 80 -5.41 -16.48 1.91
CA GLY A 80 -5.64 -17.39 3.02
C GLY A 80 -5.41 -16.75 4.38
N LYS A 81 -5.72 -17.50 5.43
CA LYS A 81 -5.55 -17.05 6.82
C LYS A 81 -4.08 -16.73 7.12
N GLY A 82 -3.84 -15.58 7.75
CA GLY A 82 -2.50 -15.10 8.11
C GLY A 82 -1.71 -14.49 6.95
N ASP A 83 -2.29 -14.36 5.76
CA ASP A 83 -1.74 -13.50 4.71
C ASP A 83 -1.91 -12.01 5.08
N LEU A 84 -1.27 -11.14 4.32
CA LEU A 84 -1.27 -9.70 4.55
C LEU A 84 -1.91 -8.97 3.36
N LEU A 85 -2.79 -8.00 3.62
CA LEU A 85 -3.30 -7.06 2.61
C LEU A 85 -2.82 -5.64 2.95
N ILE A 86 -2.25 -4.96 1.96
CA ILE A 86 -1.88 -3.54 2.01
C ILE A 86 -2.85 -2.77 1.12
N ALA A 87 -3.72 -2.01 1.75
CA ALA A 87 -4.78 -1.24 1.12
C ALA A 87 -4.38 0.24 1.00
N ILE A 88 -4.26 0.74 -0.23
CA ILE A 88 -3.83 2.12 -0.51
C ILE A 88 -5.01 2.92 -1.04
N SER A 89 -5.45 3.92 -0.28
CA SER A 89 -6.55 4.82 -0.66
C SER A 89 -6.39 6.17 0.02
N GLY A 90 -6.08 7.23 -0.74
CA GLY A 90 -5.92 8.57 -0.18
C GLY A 90 -7.18 9.11 0.52
N THR A 91 -8.38 8.74 0.06
CA THR A 91 -9.64 9.19 0.69
C THR A 91 -10.16 8.26 1.79
N GLY A 92 -9.48 7.13 2.05
CA GLY A 92 -10.00 6.06 2.92
C GLY A 92 -11.33 5.40 2.49
N THR A 93 -11.95 5.84 1.40
CA THR A 93 -13.35 5.52 1.04
C THR A 93 -13.50 4.84 -0.33
N THR A 94 -12.39 4.52 -0.99
CA THR A 94 -12.41 3.87 -2.30
C THR A 94 -13.09 2.50 -2.20
N LYS A 95 -14.29 2.36 -2.79
CA LYS A 95 -15.16 1.18 -2.62
C LYS A 95 -14.45 -0.15 -2.83
N ILE A 96 -13.70 -0.31 -3.92
CA ILE A 96 -13.02 -1.58 -4.22
C ILE A 96 -11.92 -1.91 -3.21
N VAL A 97 -11.24 -0.90 -2.65
CA VAL A 97 -10.22 -1.05 -1.60
C VAL A 97 -10.89 -1.45 -0.28
N LEU A 98 -12.05 -0.85 0.04
CA LEU A 98 -12.85 -1.22 1.20
C LEU A 98 -13.38 -2.65 1.10
N THR A 99 -13.95 -3.03 -0.05
CA THR A 99 -14.46 -4.38 -0.29
C THR A 99 -13.35 -5.43 -0.16
N ALA A 100 -12.18 -5.18 -0.75
CA ALA A 100 -11.03 -6.07 -0.61
C ALA A 100 -10.56 -6.18 0.85
N SER A 101 -10.53 -5.05 1.57
CA SER A 101 -10.17 -4.99 2.99
C SER A 101 -11.13 -5.79 3.87
N SER A 102 -12.43 -5.69 3.64
CA SER A 102 -13.43 -6.48 4.37
C SER A 102 -13.28 -7.98 4.10
N ALA A 103 -13.15 -8.38 2.82
CA ALA A 103 -12.96 -9.78 2.45
C ALA A 103 -11.68 -10.37 3.06
N ALA A 104 -10.57 -9.61 3.08
CA ALA A 104 -9.34 -10.05 3.72
C ALA A 104 -9.52 -10.30 5.23
N LYS A 105 -10.23 -9.41 5.95
CA LYS A 105 -10.54 -9.60 7.36
C LYS A 105 -11.39 -10.84 7.61
N GLU A 106 -12.39 -11.09 6.77
CA GLU A 106 -13.25 -12.29 6.87
C GLU A 106 -12.46 -13.59 6.69
N ILE A 107 -11.44 -13.59 5.82
CA ILE A 107 -10.53 -14.73 5.59
C ILE A 107 -9.52 -14.91 6.75
N GLY A 108 -9.40 -13.92 7.65
CA GLY A 108 -8.42 -13.91 8.72
C GLY A 108 -7.02 -13.48 8.25
N ALA A 109 -6.94 -12.68 7.19
CA ALA A 109 -5.74 -11.96 6.80
C ALA A 109 -5.60 -10.65 7.60
N THR A 110 -4.37 -10.21 7.81
CA THR A 110 -4.08 -8.91 8.40
C THR A 110 -4.25 -7.82 7.36
N VAL A 111 -4.85 -6.69 7.72
CA VAL A 111 -5.02 -5.54 6.81
C VAL A 111 -4.26 -4.34 7.33
N ILE A 112 -3.41 -3.77 6.48
CA ILE A 112 -2.71 -2.51 6.69
C ILE A 112 -3.28 -1.50 5.72
N ALA A 113 -3.68 -0.33 6.22
CA ALA A 113 -4.21 0.75 5.40
C ALA A 113 -3.17 1.87 5.26
N ILE A 114 -2.95 2.35 4.05
CA ILE A 114 -2.21 3.57 3.75
C ILE A 114 -3.23 4.59 3.21
N THR A 115 -3.53 5.58 4.04
CA THR A 115 -4.53 6.63 3.80
C THR A 115 -4.02 7.97 4.35
N SER A 116 -4.64 9.07 3.92
CA SER A 116 -4.53 10.37 4.57
C SER A 116 -5.50 10.49 5.75
#